data_AF-A0A2H5P595-F1
#
_entry.id   AF-A0A2H5P595-F1
#
_cell.length_a   1.000
_cell.length_b   1.000
_cell.length_c   1.000
_cell.angle_alpha   90.00
_cell.angle_beta   90.00
_cell.angle_gamma   90.00
#
_symmetry.space_group_name_H-M   'P 1'
#
loop_
_entity.id
_entity.type
_entity.pdbx_description
1 polymer ?
#
loop_
_entity_poly.entity_id
_entity_poly.type
_entity_poly.pdbx_seq_one_letter_code
_entity_poly.pdbx_strand_id
1 'polypeptide(L)'
;MFIIKEQKASFEQIKEITILSHSSQYGIDFLYRHIHSQHHRLVVPYAIGALYNHPLEGLLLDTLGGALSFLVSRMTARTAVTFFCFAVIKTVDDHSGLWLPDNIFHLFFQNNTAYHDVHHQLQGLK
;
A
#
# COMPACT_ATOMS: atom_id res chain seq x y z
N MET A 1 -2.36 3.36 6.02
CA MET A 1 -3.33 2.52 5.30
C MET A 1 -4.01 3.32 4.15
N PHE A 2 -3.52 4.46 3.65
CA PHE A 2 -4.08 5.09 2.44
C PHE A 2 -3.60 4.25 1.27
N ILE A 3 -2.32 3.86 1.26
CA ILE A 3 -1.72 3.02 0.22
C ILE A 3 -2.15 1.54 0.26
N ILE A 4 -2.51 0.99 1.44
CA ILE A 4 -2.93 -0.43 1.56
C ILE A 4 -4.45 -0.62 1.63
N LYS A 5 -5.24 0.30 2.23
CA LYS A 5 -6.66 0.36 1.84
C LYS A 5 -6.78 0.83 0.40
N GLU A 6 -5.86 1.59 -0.20
CA GLU A 6 -5.84 1.79 -1.65
C GLU A 6 -5.50 0.51 -2.37
N GLN A 7 -4.55 -0.34 -1.96
CA GLN A 7 -4.33 -1.58 -2.72
C GLN A 7 -5.52 -2.52 -2.60
N LYS A 8 -6.04 -2.78 -1.39
CA LYS A 8 -7.23 -3.65 -1.24
C LYS A 8 -8.50 -3.01 -1.79
N ALA A 9 -8.72 -1.70 -1.63
CA ALA A 9 -9.86 -0.99 -2.23
C ALA A 9 -9.65 -0.65 -3.71
N SER A 10 -8.43 -0.61 -4.23
CA SER A 10 -8.14 -0.57 -5.67
C SER A 10 -8.38 -1.95 -6.25
N PHE A 11 -8.00 -3.03 -5.57
CA PHE A 11 -8.41 -4.38 -5.95
C PHE A 11 -9.92 -4.59 -5.80
N GLU A 12 -10.60 -4.03 -4.79
CA GLU A 12 -12.07 -4.07 -4.67
C GLU A 12 -12.79 -3.10 -5.64
N GLN A 13 -12.22 -1.93 -5.97
CA GLN A 13 -12.73 -1.04 -7.01
C GLN A 13 -12.47 -1.61 -8.40
N ILE A 14 -11.34 -2.30 -8.62
CA ILE A 14 -11.10 -3.12 -9.80
C ILE A 14 -12.07 -4.30 -9.80
N LYS A 15 -12.37 -4.93 -8.66
CA LYS A 15 -13.43 -5.95 -8.58
C LYS A 15 -14.79 -5.35 -8.94
N GLU A 16 -15.14 -4.15 -8.48
CA GLU A 16 -16.37 -3.42 -8.82
C GLU A 16 -16.44 -3.00 -10.30
N ILE A 17 -15.31 -2.58 -10.89
CA ILE A 17 -15.18 -2.24 -12.32
C ILE A 17 -15.13 -3.52 -13.19
N THR A 18 -14.70 -4.66 -12.64
CA THR A 18 -14.53 -5.95 -13.33
C THR A 18 -15.55 -7.01 -12.88
N ILE A 19 -16.67 -6.62 -12.27
CA ILE A 19 -17.75 -7.52 -11.78
C ILE A 19 -18.28 -8.46 -12.88
N LEU A 20 -18.04 -8.15 -14.15
CA LEU A 20 -18.48 -9.00 -15.27
C LEU A 20 -17.57 -10.20 -15.58
N SER A 21 -16.38 -10.34 -14.96
CA SER A 21 -15.46 -11.44 -15.33
C SER A 21 -14.81 -12.16 -14.15
N HIS A 22 -15.24 -13.41 -13.91
CA HIS A 22 -14.63 -14.34 -12.95
C HIS A 22 -13.13 -14.56 -13.18
N SER A 23 -12.63 -14.45 -14.42
CA SER A 23 -11.20 -14.65 -14.73
C SER A 23 -10.29 -13.58 -14.12
N SER A 24 -10.82 -12.36 -13.93
CA SER A 24 -10.09 -11.27 -13.29
C SER A 24 -9.86 -11.52 -11.79
N GLN A 25 -10.84 -12.15 -11.12
CA GLN A 25 -10.76 -12.51 -9.71
C GLN A 25 -9.61 -13.48 -9.45
N TYR A 26 -9.46 -14.50 -10.30
CA TYR A 26 -8.35 -15.45 -10.23
C TYR A 26 -7.00 -14.75 -10.34
N GLY A 27 -6.88 -13.74 -11.21
CA GLY A 27 -5.66 -12.93 -11.35
C GLY A 27 -5.33 -12.14 -10.08
N ILE A 28 -6.34 -11.49 -9.48
CA ILE A 28 -6.17 -10.71 -8.24
C ILE A 28 -5.77 -11.62 -7.08
N ASP A 29 -6.43 -12.75 -6.91
CA ASP A 29 -6.11 -13.72 -5.87
C ASP A 29 -4.73 -14.36 -6.09
N PHE A 30 -4.34 -14.58 -7.35
CA PHE A 30 -3.00 -15.06 -7.69
C PHE A 30 -1.93 -14.05 -7.28
N LEU A 31 -2.07 -12.78 -7.67
CA LEU A 31 -1.14 -11.71 -7.33
C LEU A 31 -1.06 -11.53 -5.80
N TYR A 32 -2.20 -11.55 -5.12
CA TYR A 32 -2.23 -11.46 -3.66
C TYR A 32 -1.47 -12.62 -3.00
N ARG A 33 -1.74 -13.87 -3.40
CA ARG A 33 -1.17 -15.05 -2.76
C ARG A 33 0.30 -15.29 -3.09
N HIS A 34 0.77 -14.90 -4.27
CA HIS A 34 2.13 -15.25 -4.73
C HIS A 34 3.10 -14.07 -4.76
N ILE A 35 2.59 -12.84 -4.90
CA ILE A 35 3.43 -11.64 -5.02
C ILE A 35 3.31 -10.84 -3.72
N HIS A 36 2.11 -10.34 -3.39
CA HIS A 36 1.89 -9.49 -2.22
C HIS A 36 2.08 -10.22 -0.89
N SER A 37 1.86 -11.52 -0.85
CA SER A 37 2.08 -12.32 0.36
C SER A 37 3.52 -12.27 0.87
N GLN A 38 4.51 -11.97 0.02
CA GLN A 38 5.89 -11.78 0.44
C GLN A 38 6.02 -10.59 1.39
N HIS A 39 5.35 -9.48 1.09
CA HIS A 39 5.33 -8.29 1.95
C HIS A 39 4.82 -8.63 3.35
N HIS A 40 3.78 -9.47 3.42
CA HIS A 40 3.21 -9.95 4.68
C HIS A 40 4.05 -10.97 5.46
N ARG A 41 5.16 -11.48 4.90
CA ARG A 41 6.04 -12.42 5.65
C ARG A 41 6.91 -11.71 6.68
N LEU A 42 7.20 -10.43 6.49
CA LEU A 42 8.04 -9.64 7.39
C LEU A 42 7.17 -8.77 8.30
N VAL A 43 7.00 -9.20 9.54
CA VAL A 43 6.28 -8.43 10.56
C VAL A 43 7.28 -7.72 11.44
N VAL A 44 7.52 -6.44 11.14
CA VAL A 44 8.51 -5.62 11.85
C VAL A 44 8.03 -4.17 11.99
N PRO A 45 8.25 -3.53 13.15
CA PRO A 45 7.87 -2.13 13.37
C PRO A 45 9.00 -1.19 12.92
N TYR A 46 9.45 -1.31 11.67
CA TYR A 46 10.38 -0.34 11.08
C TYR A 46 10.03 -0.05 9.63
N ALA A 47 10.09 1.22 9.25
CA ALA A 47 9.60 1.71 7.96
C ALA A 47 10.25 1.06 6.74
N ILE A 48 11.51 0.61 6.84
CA ILE A 48 12.18 -0.10 5.74
C ILE A 48 11.49 -1.43 5.41
N GLY A 49 10.77 -2.04 6.36
CA GLY A 49 9.95 -3.24 6.11
C GLY A 49 8.86 -3.02 5.06
N ALA A 50 8.43 -1.76 4.82
CA ALA A 50 7.52 -1.42 3.74
C ALA A 50 8.06 -1.80 2.35
N LEU A 51 9.38 -1.86 2.19
CA LEU A 51 10.04 -2.21 0.93
C LEU A 51 10.36 -3.71 0.80
N TYR A 52 9.96 -4.53 1.78
CA TYR A 52 10.11 -5.99 1.69
C TYR A 52 9.04 -6.61 0.78
N ASN A 53 8.88 -6.09 -0.43
CA ASN A 53 7.91 -6.62 -1.39
C ASN A 53 8.60 -7.58 -2.39
N HIS A 54 7.78 -8.30 -3.15
CA HIS A 54 8.29 -9.13 -4.24
C HIS A 54 8.90 -8.21 -5.32
N PRO A 55 10.04 -8.54 -5.95
CA PRO A 55 10.70 -7.64 -6.92
C PRO A 55 9.79 -7.17 -8.06
N LEU A 56 8.89 -8.04 -8.53
CA LEU A 56 7.89 -7.67 -9.54
C LEU A 56 6.88 -6.64 -9.02
N GLU A 57 6.48 -6.71 -7.76
CA GLU A 57 5.60 -5.72 -7.16
C GLU A 57 6.31 -4.38 -6.98
N GLY A 58 7.55 -4.37 -6.47
CA GLY A 58 8.33 -3.13 -6.37
C GLY A 58 8.62 -2.48 -7.73
N LEU A 59 8.87 -3.27 -8.77
CA LEU A 59 9.09 -2.73 -10.11
C LEU A 59 7.78 -2.25 -10.76
N LEU A 60 6.74 -3.09 -10.78
CA LEU A 60 5.52 -2.80 -11.53
C LEU A 60 4.63 -1.78 -10.79
N LEU A 61 4.43 -1.96 -9.49
CA LEU A 61 3.52 -1.12 -8.71
C LEU A 61 4.22 0.14 -8.19
N ASP A 62 5.36 0.00 -7.52
CA ASP A 62 5.99 1.19 -6.90
C ASP A 62 6.66 2.08 -7.95
N THR A 63 7.42 1.47 -8.88
CA THR A 63 8.20 2.24 -9.86
C THR A 63 7.36 2.63 -11.07
N LEU A 64 6.88 1.64 -11.84
CA LEU A 64 6.14 1.90 -13.07
C LEU A 64 4.76 2.48 -12.77
N GLY A 65 4.06 1.99 -11.75
CA GLY A 65 2.78 2.55 -11.31
C GLY A 65 2.92 4.01 -10.86
N GLY A 66 3.96 4.35 -10.11
CA GLY A 66 4.28 5.73 -9.75
C GLY A 66 4.56 6.61 -10.97
N ALA A 67 5.39 6.14 -11.90
CA ALA A 67 5.71 6.86 -13.13
C ALA A 67 4.48 7.08 -14.02
N LEU A 68 3.65 6.05 -14.20
CA LEU A 68 2.41 6.14 -14.97
C LEU A 68 1.41 7.08 -14.29
N SER A 69 1.29 7.04 -12.97
CA SER A 69 0.42 7.95 -12.21
C SER A 69 0.83 9.41 -12.42
N PHE A 70 2.13 9.70 -12.41
CA PHE A 70 2.65 11.03 -12.73
C PHE A 70 2.28 11.47 -14.16
N LEU A 71 2.48 10.60 -15.15
CA LEU A 71 2.19 10.90 -16.55
C LEU A 71 0.69 11.09 -16.81
N VAL A 72 -0.15 10.22 -16.27
CA VAL A 72 -1.60 10.20 -16.49
C VAL A 72 -2.30 11.33 -15.74
N SER A 73 -1.87 11.64 -14.52
CA SER A 73 -2.45 12.72 -13.72
C SER A 73 -2.19 14.12 -14.29
N ARG A 74 -1.20 14.25 -15.21
CA ARG A 74 -0.78 15.52 -15.82
C ARG A 74 -0.44 16.59 -14.78
N MET A 75 0.02 16.17 -13.60
CA MET A 75 0.46 17.07 -12.54
C MET A 75 1.72 17.82 -12.97
N THR A 76 1.87 19.06 -12.49
CA THR A 76 3.17 19.74 -12.62
C THR A 76 4.22 19.00 -11.79
N ALA A 77 5.50 19.09 -12.19
CA ALA A 77 6.59 18.45 -11.45
C ALA A 77 6.60 18.85 -9.96
N ARG A 78 6.28 20.11 -9.65
CA ARG A 78 6.21 20.58 -8.27
C ARG A 78 5.11 19.89 -7.46
N THR A 79 3.89 19.82 -8.02
CA THR A 79 2.77 19.16 -7.36
C THR A 79 3.04 17.67 -7.17
N ALA A 80 3.63 17.02 -8.18
CA ALA A 80 3.98 15.61 -8.12
C ALA A 80 5.01 15.31 -7.01
N VAL A 81 6.09 16.11 -6.92
CA VAL A 81 7.08 15.96 -5.85
C VAL A 81 6.44 16.11 -4.48
N THR A 82 5.62 17.14 -4.26
CA THR A 82 4.91 17.31 -2.98
C THR A 82 4.02 16.09 -2.66
N PHE A 83 3.28 15.59 -3.65
CA PHE A 83 2.42 14.43 -3.48
C PHE A 83 3.21 13.15 -3.16
N PHE A 84 4.27 12.85 -3.91
CA PHE A 84 5.09 11.65 -3.66
C PHE A 84 5.85 11.74 -2.34
N CYS A 85 6.34 12.92 -1.94
CA CYS A 85 6.92 13.12 -0.61
C CYS A 85 5.90 12.82 0.49
N PHE A 86 4.69 13.34 0.36
CA PHE A 86 3.60 13.04 1.28
C PHE A 86 3.29 11.55 1.33
N ALA A 87 3.20 10.88 0.18
CA ALA A 87 2.94 9.44 0.07
C ALA A 87 4.04 8.62 0.78
N VAL A 88 5.31 8.95 0.57
CA VAL A 88 6.45 8.28 1.22
C VAL A 88 6.41 8.48 2.73
N ILE A 89 6.21 9.72 3.21
CA ILE A 89 6.09 9.99 4.65
C ILE A 89 4.93 9.19 5.25
N LYS A 90 3.80 9.12 4.55
CA LYS A 90 2.64 8.36 5.00
C LYS A 90 2.92 6.85 5.09
N THR A 91 3.68 6.29 4.15
CA THR A 91 4.11 4.88 4.17
C THR A 91 5.09 4.60 5.31
N VAL A 92 6.00 5.52 5.59
CA VAL A 92 6.92 5.44 6.73
C VAL A 92 6.16 5.44 8.04
N ASP A 93 5.27 6.43 8.23
CA ASP A 93 4.37 6.54 9.39
C ASP A 93 3.61 5.23 9.64
N ASP A 94 3.05 4.67 8.58
CA ASP A 94 2.28 3.42 8.57
C ASP A 94 3.04 2.15 8.99
N HIS A 95 4.35 2.07 8.74
CA HIS A 95 5.15 0.87 8.99
C HIS A 95 6.21 1.07 10.09
N SER A 96 6.27 2.26 10.67
CA SER A 96 7.29 2.61 11.67
C SER A 96 7.02 2.03 13.06
N GLY A 97 5.79 1.56 13.34
CA GLY A 97 5.38 1.17 14.70
C GLY A 97 5.28 2.36 15.67
N LEU A 98 5.49 3.61 15.20
CA LEU A 98 5.57 4.78 16.07
C LEU A 98 4.20 5.38 16.33
N TRP A 99 3.78 5.37 17.60
CA TRP A 99 2.57 6.05 18.05
C TRP A 99 2.91 7.38 18.71
N LEU A 100 3.20 8.40 17.90
CA LEU A 100 3.55 9.73 18.40
C LEU A 100 2.29 10.50 18.87
N PRO A 101 2.37 11.22 20.01
CA PRO A 101 1.31 12.15 20.39
C PRO A 101 1.17 13.25 19.33
N ASP A 102 -0.06 13.69 19.05
CA ASP A 102 -0.40 14.71 18.07
C ASP A 102 0.05 14.42 16.62
N ASN A 103 0.16 13.15 16.26
CA ASN A 103 0.42 12.76 14.88
C ASN A 103 -0.75 13.18 13.97
N ILE A 104 -0.54 14.23 13.18
CA ILE A 104 -1.54 14.77 12.25
C ILE A 104 -2.05 13.71 11.27
N PHE A 105 -1.21 12.74 10.88
CA PHE A 105 -1.66 11.68 9.99
C PHE A 105 -2.75 10.87 10.67
N HIS A 106 -2.60 10.51 11.94
CA HIS A 106 -3.59 9.71 12.66
C HIS A 106 -4.93 10.44 12.85
N LEU A 107 -4.95 11.78 12.77
CA LEU A 107 -6.19 12.59 12.82
C LEU A 107 -6.98 12.52 11.51
N PHE A 108 -6.30 12.61 10.36
CA PHE A 108 -6.94 12.60 9.04
C PHE A 108 -7.15 11.18 8.50
N PHE A 109 -6.35 10.24 8.99
CA PHE A 109 -6.22 8.91 8.46
C PHE A 109 -6.39 7.90 9.59
N GLN A 110 -7.51 7.16 9.56
CA GLN A 110 -7.71 5.94 10.37
C GLN A 110 -6.66 4.87 10.08
N ASN A 111 -5.85 5.17 9.09
CA ASN A 111 -4.99 4.33 8.35
C ASN A 111 -3.58 4.52 8.81
N ASN A 112 -3.37 4.07 10.04
CA ASN A 112 -2.21 4.36 10.84
C ASN A 112 -1.40 3.09 11.11
N THR A 113 -0.33 3.24 11.87
CA THR A 113 0.57 2.14 12.22
C THR A 113 -0.15 0.99 12.93
N ALA A 114 -1.09 1.25 13.84
CA ALA A 114 -1.80 0.20 14.57
C ALA A 114 -2.70 -0.65 13.64
N TYR A 115 -3.36 -0.01 12.67
CA TYR A 115 -4.10 -0.75 11.65
C TYR A 115 -3.16 -1.63 10.82
N HIS A 116 -2.01 -1.09 10.43
CA HIS A 116 -1.05 -1.82 9.60
C HIS A 116 -0.43 -3.00 10.35
N ASP A 117 -0.15 -2.86 11.64
CA ASP A 117 0.32 -3.97 12.47
C ASP A 117 -0.69 -5.12 12.51
N VAL A 118 -1.98 -4.81 12.71
CA VAL A 118 -3.07 -5.80 12.66
C VAL A 118 -3.21 -6.41 11.27
N HIS A 119 -3.01 -5.61 10.22
CA HIS A 119 -3.06 -6.09 8.84
C HIS A 119 -1.91 -7.05 8.50
N HIS A 120 -0.71 -6.80 9.03
CA HIS A 120 0.46 -7.65 8.87
C HIS A 120 0.48 -8.87 9.80
N GLN A 121 -0.42 -8.93 10.77
CA GLN A 121 -0.52 -10.05 11.69
C GLN A 121 -0.82 -11.36 10.94
N LEU A 122 0.11 -12.32 11.03
CA LEU A 122 -0.09 -13.65 10.46
C LEU A 122 -1.27 -14.35 11.15
N GLN A 123 -2.11 -15.00 10.36
CA GLN A 123 -3.25 -15.75 10.87
C GLN A 123 -2.78 -16.82 11.88
N GLY A 124 -3.24 -16.72 13.13
CA GLY A 124 -2.93 -17.66 14.20
C GLY A 124 -1.95 -17.15 15.27
N LEU A 125 -1.35 -15.96 15.11
CA LEU A 125 -0.64 -15.29 16.19
C LEU A 125 -1.68 -14.54 17.05
N LYS A 126 -2.11 -15.14 18.16
CA LYS A 126 -2.82 -14.47 19.26
C LYS A 126 -2.19 -14.89 20.58
#